data_AF-A0A1T3MLN6-F1
#
_entry.id   AF-A0A1T3MLN6-F1
#
_cell.length_a   1.000
_cell.length_b   1.000
_cell.length_c   1.000
_cell.angle_alpha   90.00
_cell.angle_beta   90.00
_cell.angle_gamma   90.00
#
_symmetry.space_group_name_H-M   'P 1'
#
loop_
_entity.id
_entity.type
_entity.pdbx_description
1 polymer ?
#
loop_
_entity_poly.entity_id
_entity_poly.type
_entity_poly.pdbx_seq_one_letter_code
_entity_poly.pdbx_strand_id
1 'polypeptide(L)'
;MAKETFNRNKPHLNIGTIGHVDHGKTTLTAAISKVLSDKGLAEKKDFSAIDSAPEEKERGITINTAHIEYETENRHYAHVDCPGHADYVKNMVTGAAQMDGAILVCAATDGPMPQTREHILLCRQVNVPRIVVFMNKVDMVDDPELLELVELELRDLLSTYEYDGDNSPVIQGSALGALNGDAKWVATVDALMEAVDTWIEQPVRDSDKPFLMPIEDVFSITGRGTVATGRIEAGVINTGDPVDIVGMGDEKLTSTITGVEMFRKILDRGEAGDNVGLLLRGIEKTDIKRGMVIAKKDSVKPHKKFKAEVYILSKEEGGRHTPFHNKYRPQFYVRTTDVTGEIFLPEGVEMVMPGDNLTITVELLQPIALNDGLRFAIREGGRTVGAGQVTEILD
;
A
#
# COMPACT_ATOMS: atom_id res chain seq x y z
N MET A 1 28.49 -1.63 16.32
CA MET A 1 27.94 -2.98 16.54
C MET A 1 27.77 -3.62 15.17
N ALA A 2 28.10 -4.91 15.01
CA ALA A 2 27.80 -5.61 13.77
C ALA A 2 26.28 -5.56 13.54
N LYS A 3 25.84 -5.25 12.33
CA LYS A 3 24.41 -5.30 11.99
C LYS A 3 23.96 -6.77 12.03
N GLU A 4 22.78 -6.99 12.58
CA GLU A 4 22.14 -8.30 12.61
C GLU A 4 21.78 -8.74 11.19
N THR A 5 21.85 -10.05 10.93
CA THR A 5 21.41 -10.66 9.66
C THR A 5 19.95 -11.06 9.79
N PHE A 6 19.14 -10.73 8.78
CA PHE A 6 17.73 -11.11 8.75
C PHE A 6 17.58 -12.62 8.55
N ASN A 7 16.78 -13.26 9.40
CA ASN A 7 16.58 -14.70 9.39
C ASN A 7 15.26 -15.09 8.69
N ARG A 8 15.34 -15.67 7.49
CA ARG A 8 14.17 -16.12 6.69
C ARG A 8 13.61 -17.48 7.12
N ASN A 9 13.30 -17.65 8.41
CA ASN A 9 12.73 -18.91 8.91
C ASN A 9 11.20 -19.02 8.76
N LYS A 10 10.51 -17.90 8.49
CA LYS A 10 9.04 -17.83 8.38
C LYS A 10 8.64 -17.18 7.05
N PRO A 11 7.50 -17.56 6.44
CA PRO A 11 6.94 -16.86 5.29
C PRO A 11 6.77 -15.37 5.56
N HIS A 12 7.17 -14.53 4.60
CA HIS A 12 7.09 -13.08 4.69
C HIS A 12 5.87 -12.53 3.95
N LEU A 13 5.02 -11.79 4.67
CA LEU A 13 3.86 -11.11 4.13
C LEU A 13 3.88 -9.61 4.45
N ASN A 14 3.36 -8.83 3.52
CA ASN A 14 3.13 -7.41 3.69
C ASN A 14 1.66 -7.20 4.02
N ILE A 15 1.37 -6.54 5.13
CA ILE A 15 0.02 -6.17 5.51
C ILE A 15 -0.02 -4.69 5.85
N GLY A 16 -1.21 -4.13 6.04
CA GLY A 16 -1.30 -2.77 6.52
C GLY A 16 -2.70 -2.38 6.95
N THR A 17 -2.78 -1.32 7.74
CA THR A 17 -4.05 -0.77 8.25
C THR A 17 -4.61 0.26 7.28
N ILE A 18 -5.89 0.12 6.99
CA ILE A 18 -6.67 1.05 6.17
C ILE A 18 -7.97 1.42 6.89
N GLY A 19 -8.66 2.46 6.43
CA GLY A 19 -9.92 2.93 7.03
C GLY A 19 -9.90 4.44 7.29
N HIS A 20 -11.06 4.95 7.71
CA HIS A 20 -11.29 6.37 7.92
C HIS A 20 -10.37 7.00 8.97
N VAL A 21 -10.22 8.33 8.89
CA VAL A 21 -9.51 9.12 9.90
C VAL A 21 -10.11 8.87 11.29
N ASP A 22 -9.27 8.90 12.33
CA ASP A 22 -9.67 8.71 13.74
C ASP A 22 -10.32 7.37 14.13
N HIS A 23 -10.43 6.41 13.21
CA HIS A 23 -10.89 5.05 13.54
C HIS A 23 -9.86 4.21 14.32
N GLY A 24 -8.63 4.72 14.48
CA GLY A 24 -7.60 4.13 15.35
C GLY A 24 -6.64 3.15 14.67
N LYS A 25 -6.32 3.36 13.39
CA LYS A 25 -5.32 2.57 12.63
C LYS A 25 -3.98 2.49 13.35
N THR A 26 -3.36 3.63 13.62
CA THR A 26 -2.04 3.71 14.27
C THR A 26 -2.05 3.17 15.70
N THR A 27 -3.15 3.39 16.44
CA THR A 27 -3.35 2.78 17.76
C THR A 27 -3.38 1.26 17.69
N LEU A 28 -4.07 0.69 16.69
CA LEU A 28 -4.11 -0.75 16.47
C LEU A 28 -2.74 -1.28 16.09
N THR A 29 -2.03 -0.61 15.18
CA THR A 29 -0.67 -0.98 14.76
C THR A 29 0.29 -1.04 15.96
N ALA A 30 0.21 -0.05 16.86
CA ALA A 30 0.97 -0.06 18.10
C ALA A 30 0.54 -1.17 19.07
N ALA A 31 -0.76 -1.43 19.18
CA ALA A 31 -1.28 -2.50 20.02
C ALA A 31 -0.79 -3.88 19.55
N ILE A 32 -0.81 -4.15 18.25
CA ILE A 32 -0.27 -5.37 17.64
C ILE A 32 1.21 -5.52 17.99
N SER A 33 2.00 -4.48 17.72
CA SER A 33 3.45 -4.50 18.02
C SER A 33 3.73 -4.75 19.50
N LYS A 34 2.99 -4.09 20.41
CA LYS A 34 3.13 -4.29 21.86
C LYS A 34 2.78 -5.73 22.27
N VAL A 35 1.61 -6.22 21.87
CA VAL A 35 1.10 -7.55 22.25
C VAL A 35 2.05 -8.65 21.77
N LEU A 36 2.55 -8.56 20.53
CA LEU A 36 3.51 -9.52 19.99
C LEU A 36 4.89 -9.36 20.64
N SER A 37 5.32 -8.14 20.98
CA SER A 37 6.59 -7.92 21.66
C SER A 37 6.60 -8.48 23.08
N ASP A 38 5.48 -8.40 23.82
CA ASP A 38 5.35 -9.00 25.14
C ASP A 38 5.42 -10.55 25.09
N LYS A 39 5.19 -11.16 23.91
CA LYS A 39 5.43 -12.58 23.60
C LYS A 39 6.84 -12.87 23.07
N GLY A 40 7.68 -11.85 22.89
CA GLY A 40 9.02 -11.98 22.31
C GLY A 40 9.05 -12.11 20.78
N LEU A 41 7.94 -11.81 20.10
CA LEU A 41 7.75 -11.92 18.65
C LEU A 41 7.85 -10.56 17.91
N ALA A 42 8.28 -9.50 18.60
CA ALA A 42 8.54 -8.20 18.00
C ALA A 42 9.52 -7.40 18.87
N GLU A 43 10.25 -6.46 18.27
CA GLU A 43 11.01 -5.47 19.03
C GLU A 43 10.06 -4.49 19.73
N LYS A 44 10.37 -4.12 20.98
CA LYS A 44 9.62 -3.09 21.70
C LYS A 44 9.83 -1.73 21.02
N LYS A 45 8.76 -1.20 20.42
CA LYS A 45 8.71 0.17 19.89
C LYS A 45 7.62 0.96 20.60
N ASP A 46 7.95 2.19 21.00
CA ASP A 46 6.98 3.09 21.60
C ASP A 46 6.03 3.65 20.53
N PHE A 47 4.76 3.88 20.91
CA PHE A 47 3.72 4.50 20.07
C PHE A 47 4.23 5.76 19.32
N SER A 48 4.99 6.61 20.02
CA SER A 48 5.56 7.86 19.47
C SER A 48 6.62 7.69 18.36
N ALA A 49 7.03 6.45 18.10
CA ALA A 49 7.96 6.08 17.04
C ALA A 49 7.26 5.74 15.72
N ILE A 50 5.93 5.58 15.72
CA ILE A 50 5.14 5.33 14.50
C ILE A 50 4.78 6.67 13.86
N ASP A 51 4.02 7.52 14.56
CA ASP A 51 3.80 8.94 14.20
C ASP A 51 5.00 9.77 14.65
N SER A 52 6.12 9.60 13.96
CA SER A 52 7.41 10.17 14.37
C SER A 52 7.65 11.57 13.79
N ALA A 53 6.95 11.96 12.72
CA ALA A 53 7.18 13.25 12.09
C ALA A 53 6.63 14.41 12.96
N PRO A 54 7.34 15.55 13.06
CA PRO A 54 6.89 16.69 13.85
C PRO A 54 5.48 17.17 13.48
N GLU A 55 5.14 17.15 12.18
CA GLU A 55 3.84 17.56 11.66
C GLU A 55 2.72 16.57 12.04
N GLU A 56 3.02 15.27 12.12
CA GLU A 56 2.07 14.23 12.55
C GLU A 56 1.71 14.41 14.03
N LYS A 57 2.72 14.69 14.87
CA LYS A 57 2.52 14.94 16.31
C LYS A 57 1.72 16.21 16.59
N GLU A 58 1.91 17.24 15.77
CA GLU A 58 1.19 18.51 15.92
C GLU A 58 -0.27 18.40 15.47
N ARG A 59 -0.52 17.67 14.36
CA ARG A 59 -1.87 17.53 13.79
C ARG A 59 -2.66 16.34 14.34
N GLY A 60 -2.01 15.39 15.00
CA GLY A 60 -2.64 14.18 15.53
C GLY A 60 -3.14 13.21 14.45
N ILE A 61 -2.57 13.28 13.24
CA ILE A 61 -2.94 12.44 12.10
C ILE A 61 -1.69 11.87 11.44
N THR A 62 -1.78 10.63 10.97
CA THR A 62 -0.74 10.00 10.15
C THR A 62 -0.67 10.68 8.78
N ILE A 63 0.54 11.04 8.35
CA ILE A 63 0.81 11.72 7.08
C ILE A 63 1.63 10.81 6.18
N ASN A 64 2.71 10.25 6.71
CA ASN A 64 3.61 9.35 6.01
C ASN A 64 3.27 7.89 6.31
N THR A 65 3.57 7.00 5.36
CA THR A 65 3.48 5.56 5.61
C THR A 65 4.57 5.15 6.59
N ALA A 66 4.18 4.49 7.69
CA ALA A 66 5.12 3.93 8.65
C ALA A 66 5.26 2.42 8.44
N HIS A 67 6.51 1.95 8.39
CA HIS A 67 6.84 0.53 8.21
C HIS A 67 7.29 -0.09 9.53
N ILE A 68 6.56 -1.09 10.02
CA ILE A 68 6.82 -1.77 11.28
C ILE A 68 6.97 -3.28 11.02
N GLU A 69 7.89 -3.92 11.74
CA GLU A 69 8.08 -5.37 11.68
C GLU A 69 7.58 -6.01 12.96
N TYR A 70 6.95 -7.17 12.81
CA TYR A 70 6.60 -8.10 13.88
C TYR A 70 6.35 -9.47 13.26
N GLU A 71 6.29 -10.51 14.08
CA GLU A 71 6.00 -11.86 13.63
C GLU A 71 4.92 -12.51 14.51
N THR A 72 4.26 -13.52 13.94
CA THR A 72 3.49 -14.50 14.70
C THR A 72 4.34 -15.77 14.85
N GLU A 73 3.79 -16.82 15.46
CA GLU A 73 4.45 -18.13 15.45
C GLU A 73 4.60 -18.68 14.02
N ASN A 74 3.70 -18.30 13.11
CA ASN A 74 3.61 -18.87 11.78
C ASN A 74 4.34 -18.04 10.71
N ARG A 75 4.32 -16.71 10.81
CA ARG A 75 4.68 -15.80 9.72
C ARG A 75 5.42 -14.57 10.20
N HIS A 76 6.20 -13.95 9.31
CA HIS A 76 6.82 -12.66 9.52
C HIS A 76 6.05 -11.59 8.74
N TYR A 77 5.78 -10.44 9.37
CA TYR A 77 5.00 -9.36 8.77
C TYR A 77 5.81 -8.08 8.65
N ALA A 78 5.73 -7.46 7.46
CA ALA A 78 5.95 -6.03 7.30
C ALA A 78 4.58 -5.33 7.31
N HIS A 79 4.35 -4.45 8.27
CA HIS A 79 3.12 -3.69 8.42
C HIS A 79 3.31 -2.27 7.90
N VAL A 80 2.45 -1.85 6.97
CA VAL A 80 2.38 -0.47 6.46
C VAL A 80 1.18 0.24 7.08
N ASP A 81 1.42 1.19 8.00
CA ASP A 81 0.35 2.01 8.58
C ASP A 81 -0.01 3.12 7.58
N CYS A 82 -1.23 3.08 7.03
CA CYS A 82 -1.64 4.05 6.01
C CYS A 82 -2.49 5.20 6.58
N PRO A 83 -2.34 6.42 6.04
CA PRO A 83 -3.15 7.56 6.47
C PRO A 83 -4.61 7.39 6.04
N GLY A 84 -5.55 7.87 6.88
CA GLY A 84 -6.99 7.81 6.62
C GLY A 84 -7.66 9.12 6.23
N HIS A 85 -6.90 10.22 6.20
CA HIS A 85 -7.41 11.54 5.85
C HIS A 85 -7.42 11.72 4.32
N ALA A 86 -8.48 12.33 3.77
CA ALA A 86 -8.70 12.48 2.33
C ALA A 86 -7.49 13.08 1.58
N ASP A 87 -6.86 14.10 2.18
CA ASP A 87 -5.71 14.80 1.59
C ASP A 87 -4.48 13.90 1.39
N TYR A 88 -4.36 12.81 2.16
CA TYR A 88 -3.21 11.91 2.15
C TYR A 88 -3.51 10.55 1.51
N VAL A 89 -4.64 10.40 0.82
CA VAL A 89 -5.00 9.18 0.08
C VAL A 89 -3.90 8.77 -0.92
N LYS A 90 -3.06 9.71 -1.39
CA LYS A 90 -1.93 9.38 -2.28
C LYS A 90 -0.94 8.41 -1.62
N ASN A 91 -0.64 8.66 -0.35
CA ASN A 91 0.26 7.82 0.42
C ASN A 91 -0.41 6.49 0.76
N MET A 92 -1.72 6.48 1.02
CA MET A 92 -2.47 5.24 1.20
C MET A 92 -2.45 4.35 -0.05
N VAL A 93 -2.67 4.88 -1.26
CA VAL A 93 -2.61 4.10 -2.51
C VAL A 93 -1.24 3.44 -2.68
N THR A 94 -0.17 4.19 -2.40
CA THR A 94 1.19 3.66 -2.48
C THR A 94 1.45 2.57 -1.43
N GLY A 95 0.95 2.72 -0.21
CA GLY A 95 1.04 1.69 0.82
C GLY A 95 0.21 0.45 0.49
N ALA A 96 -1.03 0.62 0.05
CA ALA A 96 -1.95 -0.47 -0.30
C ALA A 96 -1.44 -1.32 -1.48
N ALA A 97 -0.75 -0.72 -2.46
CA ALA A 97 -0.11 -1.45 -3.55
C ALA A 97 0.98 -2.43 -3.08
N GLN A 98 1.45 -2.30 -1.83
CA GLN A 98 2.43 -3.18 -1.23
C GLN A 98 1.81 -4.32 -0.42
N MET A 99 0.50 -4.28 -0.17
CA MET A 99 -0.16 -5.20 0.75
C MET A 99 -0.53 -6.52 0.06
N ASP A 100 -0.16 -7.62 0.70
CA ASP A 100 -0.66 -8.97 0.40
C ASP A 100 -2.03 -9.23 1.06
N GLY A 101 -2.41 -8.38 2.01
CA GLY A 101 -3.75 -8.28 2.57
C GLY A 101 -3.84 -7.06 3.48
N ALA A 102 -5.04 -6.55 3.73
CA ALA A 102 -5.24 -5.34 4.53
C ALA A 102 -6.07 -5.61 5.79
N ILE A 103 -5.83 -4.79 6.81
CA ILE A 103 -6.65 -4.72 8.02
C ILE A 103 -7.50 -3.46 7.91
N LEU A 104 -8.80 -3.63 7.69
CA LEU A 104 -9.76 -2.53 7.68
C LEU A 104 -10.15 -2.18 9.12
N VAL A 105 -9.81 -0.97 9.55
CA VAL A 105 -10.15 -0.46 10.88
C VAL A 105 -11.39 0.40 10.80
N CYS A 106 -12.44 -0.01 11.50
CA CYS A 106 -13.71 0.72 11.59
C CYS A 106 -14.06 1.00 13.04
N ALA A 107 -14.32 2.26 13.42
CA ALA A 107 -14.84 2.55 14.75
C ALA A 107 -16.30 2.10 14.86
N ALA A 108 -16.63 1.35 15.91
CA ALA A 108 -17.99 0.91 16.21
C ALA A 108 -18.94 2.08 16.52
N THR A 109 -18.40 3.21 16.99
CA THR A 109 -19.17 4.43 17.29
C THR A 109 -19.67 5.14 16.04
N ASP A 110 -18.95 5.00 14.92
CA ASP A 110 -19.13 5.82 13.72
C ASP A 110 -19.67 5.00 12.55
N GLY A 111 -19.31 3.70 12.50
CA GLY A 111 -19.63 2.82 11.38
C GLY A 111 -18.84 3.16 10.09
N PRO A 112 -19.25 2.61 8.94
CA PRO A 112 -18.56 2.81 7.67
C PRO A 112 -18.69 4.25 7.12
N MET A 113 -17.61 5.00 7.24
CA MET A 113 -17.49 6.38 6.74
C MET A 113 -17.00 6.46 5.27
N PRO A 114 -17.02 7.64 4.61
CA PRO A 114 -16.67 7.77 3.19
C PRO A 114 -15.30 7.18 2.82
N GLN A 115 -14.27 7.42 3.64
CA GLN A 115 -12.93 6.88 3.41
C GLN A 115 -12.85 5.38 3.68
N THR A 116 -13.73 4.80 4.50
CA THR A 116 -13.85 3.33 4.61
C THR A 116 -14.22 2.74 3.23
N ARG A 117 -15.18 3.36 2.54
CA ARG A 117 -15.60 2.96 1.17
C ARG A 117 -14.47 3.19 0.17
N GLU A 118 -13.89 4.39 0.17
CA GLU A 118 -12.80 4.75 -0.76
C GLU A 118 -11.58 3.82 -0.58
N HIS A 119 -11.23 3.46 0.65
CA HIS A 119 -10.08 2.59 0.90
C HIS A 119 -10.31 1.14 0.43
N ILE A 120 -11.50 0.57 0.65
CA ILE A 120 -11.83 -0.78 0.16
C ILE A 120 -11.77 -0.81 -1.37
N LEU A 121 -12.38 0.20 -2.01
CA LEU A 121 -12.33 0.35 -3.46
C LEU A 121 -10.90 0.48 -3.97
N LEU A 122 -10.09 1.37 -3.39
CA LEU A 122 -8.69 1.55 -3.80
C LEU A 122 -7.87 0.29 -3.58
N CYS A 123 -8.09 -0.45 -2.49
CA CYS A 123 -7.46 -1.74 -2.25
C CYS A 123 -7.78 -2.74 -3.36
N ARG A 124 -9.05 -2.80 -3.81
CA ARG A 124 -9.46 -3.65 -4.93
C ARG A 124 -8.71 -3.25 -6.21
N GLN A 125 -8.57 -1.95 -6.45
CA GLN A 125 -7.91 -1.43 -7.65
C GLN A 125 -6.40 -1.65 -7.67
N VAL A 126 -5.75 -1.67 -6.50
CA VAL A 126 -4.32 -2.04 -6.38
C VAL A 126 -4.12 -3.54 -6.08
N ASN A 127 -5.17 -4.35 -6.23
CA ASN A 127 -5.14 -5.81 -6.14
C ASN A 127 -4.75 -6.37 -4.77
N VAL A 128 -5.19 -5.73 -3.68
CA VAL A 128 -5.18 -6.34 -2.36
C VAL A 128 -6.19 -7.50 -2.38
N PRO A 129 -5.78 -8.76 -2.15
CA PRO A 129 -6.65 -9.91 -2.40
C PRO A 129 -7.64 -10.19 -1.27
N ARG A 130 -7.27 -9.89 -0.02
CA ARG A 130 -8.04 -10.21 1.18
C ARG A 130 -8.01 -9.05 2.16
N ILE A 131 -9.15 -8.82 2.82
CA ILE A 131 -9.30 -7.85 3.90
C ILE A 131 -9.76 -8.59 5.14
N VAL A 132 -9.13 -8.30 6.28
CA VAL A 132 -9.60 -8.65 7.63
C VAL A 132 -10.12 -7.37 8.28
N VAL A 133 -11.25 -7.44 8.98
CA VAL A 133 -11.85 -6.25 9.61
C VAL A 133 -11.57 -6.26 11.11
N PHE A 134 -11.11 -5.13 11.63
CA PHE A 134 -11.06 -4.85 13.06
C PHE A 134 -12.07 -3.74 13.39
N MET A 135 -13.20 -4.13 13.99
CA MET A 135 -14.18 -3.20 14.52
C MET A 135 -13.69 -2.69 15.88
N ASN A 136 -13.11 -1.49 15.86
CA ASN A 136 -12.43 -0.85 16.97
C ASN A 136 -13.40 -0.02 17.83
N LYS A 137 -12.93 0.40 19.02
CA LYS A 137 -13.68 1.24 19.97
C LYS A 137 -14.97 0.59 20.48
N VAL A 138 -15.03 -0.73 20.52
CA VAL A 138 -16.18 -1.48 21.06
C VAL A 138 -16.36 -1.21 22.56
N ASP A 139 -15.30 -0.82 23.27
CA ASP A 139 -15.36 -0.35 24.65
C ASP A 139 -16.20 0.92 24.86
N MET A 140 -16.52 1.65 23.78
CA MET A 140 -17.36 2.85 23.82
C MET A 140 -18.82 2.60 23.44
N VAL A 141 -19.19 1.37 23.10
CA VAL A 141 -20.53 1.01 22.62
C VAL A 141 -21.13 -0.05 23.54
N ASP A 142 -22.19 0.33 24.26
CA ASP A 142 -22.89 -0.56 25.20
C ASP A 142 -24.03 -1.35 24.55
N ASP A 143 -24.46 -0.96 23.34
CA ASP A 143 -25.61 -1.54 22.63
C ASP A 143 -25.16 -2.64 21.64
N PRO A 144 -25.48 -3.92 21.90
CA PRO A 144 -25.13 -5.02 20.99
C PRO A 144 -25.81 -4.92 19.62
N GLU A 145 -27.02 -4.35 19.54
CA GLU A 145 -27.74 -4.23 18.27
C GLU A 145 -27.01 -3.27 17.31
N LEU A 146 -26.41 -2.21 17.86
CA LEU A 146 -25.59 -1.28 17.08
C LEU A 146 -24.33 -1.97 16.54
N LEU A 147 -23.67 -2.81 17.35
CA LEU A 147 -22.48 -3.56 16.91
C LEU A 147 -22.81 -4.54 15.77
N GLU A 148 -23.93 -5.25 15.89
CA GLU A 148 -24.42 -6.16 14.84
C GLU A 148 -24.76 -5.41 13.55
N LEU A 149 -25.40 -4.24 13.66
CA LEU A 149 -25.71 -3.39 12.51
C LEU A 149 -24.45 -2.91 11.80
N VAL A 150 -23.46 -2.40 12.54
CA VAL A 150 -22.19 -1.93 11.96
C VAL A 150 -21.44 -3.08 11.28
N GLU A 151 -21.43 -4.27 11.88
CA GLU A 151 -20.84 -5.45 11.26
C GLU A 151 -21.55 -5.81 9.93
N LEU A 152 -22.88 -5.80 9.90
CA LEU A 152 -23.66 -6.06 8.69
C LEU A 152 -23.31 -5.05 7.59
N GLU A 153 -23.28 -3.75 7.91
CA GLU A 153 -22.91 -2.72 6.94
C GLU A 153 -21.48 -2.87 6.39
N LEU A 154 -20.53 -3.32 7.23
CA LEU A 154 -19.15 -3.60 6.81
C LEU A 154 -19.08 -4.78 5.84
N ARG A 155 -19.85 -5.84 6.11
CA ARG A 155 -19.94 -7.03 5.24
C ARG A 155 -20.55 -6.67 3.89
N ASP A 156 -21.67 -5.94 3.89
CA ASP A 156 -22.33 -5.46 2.67
C ASP A 156 -21.38 -4.58 1.84
N LEU A 157 -20.59 -3.73 2.50
CA LEU A 157 -19.63 -2.87 1.83
C LEU A 157 -18.48 -3.65 1.20
N LEU A 158 -17.95 -4.68 1.88
CA LEU A 158 -16.96 -5.59 1.31
C LEU A 158 -17.52 -6.32 0.08
N SER A 159 -18.73 -6.87 0.18
CA SER A 159 -19.42 -7.54 -0.92
C SER A 159 -19.68 -6.63 -2.11
N THR A 160 -20.03 -5.36 -1.86
CA THR A 160 -20.23 -4.33 -2.90
C THR A 160 -18.98 -4.13 -3.76
N TYR A 161 -17.79 -4.22 -3.16
CA TYR A 161 -16.50 -4.06 -3.84
C TYR A 161 -15.81 -5.40 -4.15
N GLU A 162 -16.60 -6.47 -4.30
CA GLU A 162 -16.17 -7.80 -4.74
C GLU A 162 -15.17 -8.51 -3.80
N TYR A 163 -15.19 -8.16 -2.51
CA TYR A 163 -14.59 -8.98 -1.47
C TYR A 163 -15.62 -9.98 -0.91
N ASP A 164 -15.13 -11.03 -0.26
CA ASP A 164 -15.97 -12.03 0.41
C ASP A 164 -16.51 -11.48 1.73
N GLY A 165 -17.49 -10.59 1.68
CA GLY A 165 -18.06 -9.93 2.86
C GLY A 165 -18.75 -10.91 3.83
N ASP A 166 -19.36 -11.97 3.30
CA ASP A 166 -20.05 -12.98 4.10
C ASP A 166 -19.10 -13.75 5.02
N ASN A 167 -17.89 -14.07 4.54
CA ASN A 167 -16.93 -14.90 5.29
C ASN A 167 -15.73 -14.12 5.84
N SER A 168 -15.53 -12.85 5.44
CA SER A 168 -14.41 -12.06 5.95
C SER A 168 -14.44 -11.98 7.47
N PRO A 169 -13.30 -12.22 8.17
CA PRO A 169 -13.27 -12.13 9.62
C PRO A 169 -13.50 -10.69 10.08
N VAL A 170 -14.42 -10.52 11.04
CA VAL A 170 -14.70 -9.25 11.71
C VAL A 170 -14.39 -9.45 13.19
N ILE A 171 -13.33 -8.78 13.66
CA ILE A 171 -12.87 -8.89 15.04
C ILE A 171 -13.29 -7.63 15.79
N GLN A 172 -14.12 -7.80 16.80
CA GLN A 172 -14.63 -6.73 17.64
C GLN A 172 -13.67 -6.50 18.82
N GLY A 173 -13.18 -5.27 19.01
CA GLY A 173 -12.18 -5.02 20.04
C GLY A 173 -11.93 -3.55 20.37
N SER A 174 -10.93 -3.33 21.23
CA SER A 174 -10.41 -2.02 21.61
C SER A 174 -8.91 -1.99 21.45
N ALA A 175 -8.42 -1.31 20.40
CA ALA A 175 -7.00 -1.11 20.19
C ALA A 175 -6.35 -0.36 21.36
N LEU A 176 -7.04 0.65 21.91
CA LEU A 176 -6.55 1.42 23.05
C LEU A 176 -6.52 0.57 24.33
N GLY A 177 -7.57 -0.22 24.58
CA GLY A 177 -7.61 -1.16 25.70
C GLY A 177 -6.48 -2.19 25.63
N ALA A 178 -6.23 -2.75 24.44
CA ALA A 178 -5.13 -3.69 24.21
C ALA A 178 -3.76 -3.03 24.41
N LEU A 179 -3.58 -1.81 23.89
CA LEU A 179 -2.36 -1.02 24.07
C LEU A 179 -2.12 -0.68 25.56
N ASN A 180 -3.16 -0.52 26.36
CA ASN A 180 -3.08 -0.35 27.81
C ASN A 180 -2.81 -1.66 28.58
N GLY A 181 -2.87 -2.81 27.91
CA GLY A 181 -2.58 -4.13 28.49
C GLY A 181 -3.77 -4.77 29.20
N ASP A 182 -5.00 -4.35 28.93
CA ASP A 182 -6.19 -5.05 29.42
C ASP A 182 -6.31 -6.41 28.73
N ALA A 183 -6.30 -7.48 29.53
CA ALA A 183 -6.31 -8.87 29.06
C ALA A 183 -7.48 -9.18 28.11
N LYS A 184 -8.66 -8.57 28.33
CA LYS A 184 -9.82 -8.76 27.45
C LYS A 184 -9.52 -8.30 26.02
N TRP A 185 -8.89 -7.13 25.91
CA TRP A 185 -8.62 -6.49 24.62
C TRP A 185 -7.34 -7.01 23.98
N VAL A 186 -6.34 -7.40 24.77
CA VAL A 186 -5.16 -8.14 24.27
C VAL A 186 -5.59 -9.42 23.52
N ALA A 187 -6.56 -10.16 24.05
CA ALA A 187 -7.09 -11.35 23.39
C ALA A 187 -7.73 -11.06 22.02
N THR A 188 -8.34 -9.87 21.83
CA THR A 188 -8.89 -9.48 20.52
C THR A 188 -7.81 -9.17 19.48
N VAL A 189 -6.64 -8.69 19.91
CA VAL A 189 -5.48 -8.49 19.02
C VAL A 189 -4.88 -9.85 18.62
N ASP A 190 -4.85 -10.81 19.54
CA ASP A 190 -4.43 -12.18 19.23
C ASP A 190 -5.36 -12.83 18.21
N ALA A 191 -6.68 -12.73 18.41
CA ALA A 191 -7.67 -13.24 17.47
C ALA A 191 -7.56 -12.55 16.09
N LEU A 192 -7.27 -11.25 16.05
CA LEU A 192 -6.99 -10.53 14.81
C LEU A 192 -5.77 -11.10 14.08
N MET A 193 -4.66 -11.34 14.78
CA MET A 193 -3.45 -11.87 14.15
C MET A 193 -3.61 -13.33 13.72
N GLU A 194 -4.39 -14.13 14.43
CA GLU A 194 -4.79 -15.47 14.00
C GLU A 194 -5.67 -15.43 12.74
N ALA A 195 -6.63 -14.51 12.67
CA ALA A 195 -7.43 -14.28 11.47
C ALA A 195 -6.57 -13.83 10.29
N VAL A 196 -5.59 -12.96 10.51
CA VAL A 196 -4.61 -12.55 9.50
C VAL A 196 -3.76 -13.73 9.01
N ASP A 197 -3.27 -14.58 9.92
CA ASP A 197 -2.51 -15.79 9.59
C ASP A 197 -3.32 -16.80 8.75
N THR A 198 -4.63 -16.88 8.95
CA THR A 198 -5.47 -17.91 8.33
C THR A 198 -6.23 -17.43 7.09
N TRP A 199 -6.67 -16.17 7.07
CA TRP A 199 -7.49 -15.60 6.00
C TRP A 199 -6.66 -15.02 4.86
N ILE A 200 -5.51 -14.38 5.17
CA ILE A 200 -4.63 -13.82 4.16
C ILE A 200 -3.76 -14.96 3.63
N GLU A 201 -3.98 -15.33 2.36
CA GLU A 201 -3.23 -16.38 1.69
C GLU A 201 -1.78 -15.98 1.49
N GLN A 202 -0.87 -16.96 1.54
CA GLN A 202 0.51 -16.69 1.16
C GLN A 202 0.56 -16.40 -0.35
N PRO A 203 1.02 -15.20 -0.76
CA PRO A 203 1.05 -14.82 -2.16
C PRO A 203 2.08 -15.66 -2.93
N VAL A 204 1.73 -16.05 -4.14
CA VAL A 204 2.70 -16.61 -5.10
C VAL A 204 3.60 -15.47 -5.56
N ARG A 205 4.89 -15.57 -5.26
CA ARG A 205 5.88 -14.54 -5.60
C ARG A 205 6.44 -14.79 -7.00
N ASP A 206 6.56 -13.72 -7.78
CA ASP A 206 7.14 -13.74 -9.13
C ASP A 206 8.67 -13.77 -9.12
N SER A 207 9.28 -14.63 -8.30
CA SER A 207 10.73 -14.66 -8.07
C SER A 207 11.55 -15.08 -9.29
N ASP A 208 10.93 -15.76 -10.26
CA ASP A 208 11.58 -16.20 -11.51
C ASP A 208 11.57 -15.12 -12.60
N LYS A 209 10.80 -14.04 -12.42
CA LYS A 209 10.75 -12.92 -13.36
C LYS A 209 12.01 -12.03 -13.23
N PRO A 210 12.32 -11.17 -14.22
CA PRO A 210 13.37 -10.16 -14.06
C PRO A 210 13.13 -9.28 -12.84
N PHE A 211 14.21 -8.93 -12.14
CA PHE A 211 14.15 -8.07 -10.96
C PHE A 211 13.49 -6.72 -11.28
N LEU A 212 12.53 -6.31 -10.45
CA LEU A 212 11.89 -4.99 -10.50
C LEU A 212 11.48 -4.57 -9.10
N MET A 213 11.88 -3.37 -8.69
CA MET A 213 11.51 -2.74 -7.42
C MET A 213 11.16 -1.27 -7.66
N PRO A 214 9.89 -0.85 -7.46
CA PRO A 214 9.51 0.55 -7.47
C PRO A 214 10.12 1.31 -6.29
N ILE A 215 10.62 2.52 -6.53
CA ILE A 215 11.20 3.37 -5.48
C ILE A 215 10.06 4.09 -4.74
N GLU A 216 9.95 3.84 -3.44
CA GLU A 216 9.04 4.53 -2.53
C GLU A 216 9.69 5.75 -1.90
N ASP A 217 10.92 5.61 -1.40
CA ASP A 217 11.66 6.69 -0.76
C ASP A 217 13.18 6.55 -0.97
N VAL A 218 13.90 7.64 -0.74
CA VAL A 218 15.35 7.74 -0.94
C VAL A 218 16.02 8.43 0.24
N PHE A 219 16.97 7.72 0.85
CA PHE A 219 17.76 8.18 1.97
C PHE A 219 19.23 8.30 1.58
N SER A 220 19.94 9.21 2.24
CA SER A 220 21.41 9.22 2.22
C SER A 220 21.91 8.81 3.59
N ILE A 221 22.75 7.77 3.63
CA ILE A 221 23.40 7.32 4.86
C ILE A 221 24.84 7.79 4.83
N THR A 222 25.18 8.67 5.77
CA THR A 222 26.55 9.20 5.94
C THR A 222 27.57 8.06 5.98
N GLY A 223 28.55 8.09 5.08
CA GLY A 223 29.62 7.10 4.98
C GLY A 223 29.24 5.79 4.28
N ARG A 224 27.99 5.59 3.85
CA ARG A 224 27.57 4.41 3.06
C ARG A 224 27.08 4.77 1.65
N GLY A 225 26.37 5.87 1.51
CA GLY A 225 25.83 6.34 0.23
C GLY A 225 24.30 6.35 0.19
N THR A 226 23.74 6.34 -1.01
CA THR A 226 22.31 6.47 -1.27
C THR A 226 21.59 5.13 -1.16
N VAL A 227 20.49 5.10 -0.40
CA VAL A 227 19.61 3.95 -0.23
C VAL A 227 18.26 4.28 -0.84
N ALA A 228 17.81 3.47 -1.79
CA ALA A 228 16.44 3.48 -2.28
C ALA A 228 15.64 2.39 -1.58
N THR A 229 14.46 2.74 -1.04
CA THR A 229 13.58 1.78 -0.38
C THR A 229 12.37 1.45 -1.23
N GLY A 230 11.89 0.22 -1.11
CA GLY A 230 10.65 -0.21 -1.73
C GLY A 230 10.42 -1.72 -1.59
N ARG A 231 9.23 -2.14 -2.00
CA ARG A 231 8.87 -3.55 -2.12
C ARG A 231 9.38 -4.11 -3.43
N ILE A 232 10.09 -5.24 -3.40
CA ILE A 232 10.48 -5.96 -4.62
C ILE A 232 9.20 -6.54 -5.25
N GLU A 233 8.85 -6.10 -6.46
CA GLU A 233 7.65 -6.54 -7.17
C GLU A 233 7.89 -7.91 -7.84
N ALA A 234 9.06 -8.07 -8.45
CA ALA A 234 9.40 -9.25 -9.22
C ALA A 234 10.88 -9.58 -9.09
N GLY A 235 11.20 -10.86 -9.29
CA GLY A 235 12.55 -11.35 -9.35
C GLY A 235 13.31 -11.33 -8.02
N VAL A 236 14.62 -11.37 -8.16
CA VAL A 236 15.58 -11.56 -7.07
C VAL A 236 16.76 -10.61 -7.29
N ILE A 237 17.31 -10.09 -6.21
CA ILE A 237 18.48 -9.21 -6.24
C ILE A 237 19.49 -9.58 -5.16
N ASN A 238 20.77 -9.52 -5.51
CA ASN A 238 21.89 -9.79 -4.61
C ASN A 238 22.86 -8.60 -4.58
N THR A 239 23.68 -8.56 -3.54
CA THR A 239 24.81 -7.64 -3.51
C THR A 239 25.78 -7.97 -4.65
N GLY A 240 26.17 -6.96 -5.42
CA GLY A 240 27.02 -7.08 -6.61
C GLY A 240 26.26 -7.06 -7.93
N ASP A 241 24.93 -7.21 -7.91
CA ASP A 241 24.14 -7.24 -9.15
C ASP A 241 24.09 -5.84 -9.81
N PRO A 242 24.27 -5.77 -11.15
CA PRO A 242 24.08 -4.53 -11.90
C PRO A 242 22.60 -4.27 -12.16
N VAL A 243 22.19 -3.00 -12.01
CA VAL A 243 20.80 -2.56 -12.18
C VAL A 243 20.71 -1.31 -13.03
N ASP A 244 19.56 -1.17 -13.69
CA ASP A 244 19.14 0.09 -14.32
C ASP A 244 18.16 0.80 -13.38
N ILE A 245 18.18 2.13 -13.39
CA ILE A 245 17.19 2.98 -12.72
C ILE A 245 16.49 3.79 -13.79
N VAL A 246 15.16 3.64 -13.86
CA VAL A 246 14.33 4.11 -14.98
C VAL A 246 13.09 4.82 -14.46
N GLY A 247 12.68 5.90 -15.10
CA GLY A 247 11.38 6.53 -14.88
C GLY A 247 11.43 8.06 -14.91
N MET A 248 10.25 8.69 -14.89
CA MET A 248 10.08 10.15 -14.76
C MET A 248 10.75 10.99 -15.86
N GLY A 249 10.91 10.43 -17.06
CA GLY A 249 11.54 11.13 -18.20
C GLY A 249 13.02 11.44 -18.05
N ASP A 250 13.66 10.96 -16.99
CA ASP A 250 15.09 11.11 -16.79
C ASP A 250 15.88 10.10 -17.62
N GLU A 251 17.14 10.43 -17.91
CA GLU A 251 18.04 9.49 -18.59
C GLU A 251 18.24 8.23 -17.75
N LYS A 252 18.33 7.07 -18.43
CA LYS A 252 18.57 5.80 -17.77
C LYS A 252 19.90 5.85 -17.00
N LEU A 253 19.82 5.68 -15.68
CA LEU A 253 21.00 5.53 -14.84
C LEU A 253 21.36 4.05 -14.68
N THR A 254 22.63 3.77 -14.45
CA THR A 254 23.12 2.42 -14.16
C THR A 254 23.85 2.42 -12.83
N SER A 255 23.64 1.39 -12.02
CA SER A 255 24.31 1.24 -10.74
C SER A 255 24.62 -0.23 -10.45
N THR A 256 25.26 -0.47 -9.30
CA THR A 256 25.51 -1.80 -8.75
C THR A 256 25.01 -1.83 -7.33
N ILE A 257 24.27 -2.87 -6.97
CA ILE A 257 23.81 -3.07 -5.59
C ILE A 257 25.02 -3.36 -4.70
N THR A 258 25.18 -2.59 -3.63
CA THR A 258 26.28 -2.75 -2.67
C THR A 258 25.84 -3.24 -1.30
N GLY A 259 24.53 -3.33 -1.09
CA GLY A 259 23.93 -3.94 0.08
C GLY A 259 22.43 -4.04 -0.10
N VAL A 260 21.86 -5.11 0.45
CA VAL A 260 20.43 -5.34 0.57
C VAL A 260 20.12 -5.38 2.06
N GLU A 261 19.18 -4.58 2.52
CA GLU A 261 18.78 -4.54 3.93
C GLU A 261 17.27 -4.54 4.07
N MET A 262 16.77 -5.16 5.13
CA MET A 262 15.36 -5.14 5.52
C MET A 262 15.30 -4.80 7.00
N PHE A 263 14.55 -3.75 7.35
CA PHE A 263 14.46 -3.26 8.74
C PHE A 263 15.82 -3.05 9.44
N ARG A 264 16.82 -2.52 8.72
CA ARG A 264 18.22 -2.30 9.17
C ARG A 264 19.03 -3.57 9.45
N LYS A 265 18.48 -4.75 9.11
CA LYS A 265 19.17 -6.04 9.13
C LYS A 265 19.70 -6.37 7.74
N ILE A 266 20.88 -7.00 7.68
CA ILE A 266 21.51 -7.39 6.41
C ILE A 266 20.74 -8.58 5.83
N LEU A 267 20.44 -8.51 4.53
CA LEU A 267 19.90 -9.63 3.76
C LEU A 267 20.97 -10.14 2.79
N ASP A 268 21.18 -11.45 2.76
CA ASP A 268 22.06 -12.07 1.77
C ASP A 268 21.47 -11.97 0.35
N ARG A 269 20.14 -12.01 0.26
CA ARG A 269 19.36 -12.01 -0.98
C ARG A 269 18.01 -11.32 -0.74
N GLY A 270 17.65 -10.40 -1.63
CA GLY A 270 16.29 -9.86 -1.74
C GLY A 270 15.49 -10.63 -2.80
N GLU A 271 14.20 -10.81 -2.56
CA GLU A 271 13.27 -11.50 -3.44
C GLU A 271 11.90 -10.81 -3.47
N ALA A 272 11.12 -11.11 -4.50
CA ALA A 272 9.78 -10.56 -4.67
C ALA A 272 8.94 -10.72 -3.39
N GLY A 273 8.37 -9.60 -2.94
CA GLY A 273 7.63 -9.49 -1.70
C GLY A 273 8.38 -8.83 -0.56
N ASP A 274 9.72 -8.77 -0.56
CA ASP A 274 10.43 -8.12 0.54
C ASP A 274 10.34 -6.59 0.47
N ASN A 275 10.16 -5.97 1.63
CA ASN A 275 10.37 -4.54 1.82
C ASN A 275 11.83 -4.26 2.18
N VAL A 276 12.61 -3.76 1.21
CA VAL A 276 14.06 -3.61 1.34
C VAL A 276 14.53 -2.18 1.12
N GLY A 277 15.70 -1.86 1.68
CA GLY A 277 16.56 -0.77 1.27
C GLY A 277 17.74 -1.30 0.46
N LEU A 278 17.91 -0.78 -0.77
CA LEU A 278 19.01 -1.11 -1.66
C LEU A 278 20.06 0.01 -1.64
N LEU A 279 21.28 -0.32 -1.24
CA LEU A 279 22.41 0.61 -1.27
C LEU A 279 23.02 0.66 -2.67
N LEU A 280 23.01 1.85 -3.29
CA LEU A 280 23.38 2.05 -4.68
C LEU A 280 24.77 2.68 -4.81
N ARG A 281 25.63 2.07 -5.64
CA ARG A 281 26.96 2.59 -5.91
C ARG A 281 26.89 3.79 -6.86
N GLY A 282 27.53 4.89 -6.46
CA GLY A 282 27.77 6.04 -7.33
C GLY A 282 26.52 6.81 -7.74
N ILE A 283 25.41 6.63 -7.01
CA ILE A 283 24.16 7.36 -7.20
C ILE A 283 24.04 8.37 -6.06
N GLU A 284 23.79 9.63 -6.36
CA GLU A 284 23.45 10.66 -5.38
C GLU A 284 21.96 10.65 -5.08
N LYS A 285 21.57 11.11 -3.88
CA LYS A 285 20.15 11.21 -3.50
C LYS A 285 19.36 12.10 -4.48
N THR A 286 20.00 13.07 -5.11
CA THR A 286 19.38 13.98 -6.08
C THR A 286 19.15 13.35 -7.46
N ASP A 287 19.83 12.25 -7.76
CA ASP A 287 19.75 11.59 -9.08
C ASP A 287 18.52 10.68 -9.20
N ILE A 288 17.96 10.27 -8.06
CA ILE A 288 16.84 9.34 -8.01
C ILE A 288 15.74 9.86 -7.08
N LYS A 289 14.50 9.46 -7.37
CA LYS A 289 13.32 9.92 -6.63
C LYS A 289 12.22 8.86 -6.62
N ARG A 290 11.25 9.06 -5.73
CA ARG A 290 9.99 8.29 -5.73
C ARG A 290 9.36 8.32 -7.12
N GLY A 291 8.80 7.19 -7.53
CA GLY A 291 8.17 7.01 -8.84
C GLY A 291 9.12 6.53 -9.95
N MET A 292 10.42 6.43 -9.68
CA MET A 292 11.33 5.62 -10.51
C MET A 292 11.25 4.14 -10.12
N VAL A 293 11.80 3.27 -10.97
CA VAL A 293 11.97 1.85 -10.69
C VAL A 293 13.43 1.46 -10.80
N ILE A 294 13.86 0.54 -9.93
CA ILE A 294 15.14 -0.16 -10.04
C ILE A 294 14.83 -1.51 -10.67
N ALA A 295 15.47 -1.82 -11.78
CA ALA A 295 15.19 -3.03 -12.54
C ALA A 295 16.46 -3.77 -12.92
N LYS A 296 16.32 -5.06 -13.22
CA LYS A 296 17.37 -5.82 -13.89
C LYS A 296 17.78 -5.06 -15.15
N LYS A 297 19.08 -4.99 -15.38
CA LYS A 297 19.64 -4.30 -16.55
C LYS A 297 18.94 -4.71 -17.85
N ASP A 298 18.54 -3.72 -18.64
CA ASP A 298 17.89 -3.84 -19.94
C ASP A 298 16.53 -4.60 -19.93
N SER A 299 15.91 -4.78 -18.76
CA SER A 299 14.63 -5.51 -18.63
C SER A 299 13.38 -4.65 -18.72
N VAL A 300 13.49 -3.35 -18.46
CA VAL A 300 12.36 -2.41 -18.45
C VAL A 300 12.61 -1.30 -19.45
N LYS A 301 11.57 -0.99 -20.24
CA LYS A 301 11.54 0.17 -21.12
C LYS A 301 10.46 1.13 -20.61
N PRO A 302 10.73 2.45 -20.55
CA PRO A 302 9.72 3.41 -20.15
C PRO A 302 8.86 3.81 -21.36
N HIS A 303 7.55 3.94 -21.13
CA HIS A 303 6.53 4.15 -22.15
C HIS A 303 5.69 5.38 -21.82
N LYS A 304 5.16 6.07 -22.84
CA LYS A 304 4.24 7.20 -22.68
C LYS A 304 2.82 6.88 -23.12
N LYS A 305 2.67 5.98 -24.09
CA LYS A 305 1.38 5.75 -24.76
C LYS A 305 0.90 4.33 -24.51
N PHE A 306 -0.33 4.21 -24.02
CA PHE A 306 -0.93 2.91 -23.76
C PHE A 306 -2.45 2.96 -23.91
N LYS A 307 -3.07 1.81 -24.14
CA LYS A 307 -4.50 1.59 -23.95
C LYS A 307 -4.76 0.99 -22.59
N ALA A 308 -5.92 1.31 -22.03
CA ALA A 308 -6.37 0.76 -20.77
C ALA A 308 -7.89 0.59 -20.76
N GLU A 309 -8.34 -0.45 -20.06
CA GLU A 309 -9.72 -0.53 -19.59
C GLU A 309 -9.82 0.26 -18.29
N VAL A 310 -10.81 1.15 -18.20
CA VAL A 310 -11.03 1.97 -17.01
C VAL A 310 -12.48 1.96 -16.56
N TYR A 311 -12.65 2.00 -15.25
CA TYR A 311 -13.89 2.31 -14.56
C TYR A 311 -13.81 3.73 -14.01
N ILE A 312 -14.82 4.55 -14.29
CA ILE A 312 -14.92 5.91 -13.76
C ILE A 312 -15.83 5.90 -12.54
N LEU A 313 -15.31 6.33 -11.39
CA LEU A 313 -16.03 6.27 -10.13
C LEU A 313 -17.25 7.19 -10.14
N SER A 314 -18.37 6.70 -9.62
CA SER A 314 -19.60 7.46 -9.45
C SER A 314 -19.48 8.50 -8.34
N LYS A 315 -20.48 9.38 -8.21
CA LYS A 315 -20.57 10.35 -7.11
C LYS A 315 -20.68 9.64 -5.75
N GLU A 316 -21.45 8.57 -5.69
CA GLU A 316 -21.73 7.79 -4.48
C GLU A 316 -20.47 7.08 -3.97
N GLU A 317 -19.55 6.76 -4.87
CA GLU A 317 -18.24 6.15 -4.57
C GLU A 317 -17.16 7.19 -4.23
N GLY A 318 -17.52 8.48 -4.14
CA GLY A 318 -16.57 9.57 -3.88
C GLY A 318 -15.83 10.09 -5.12
N GLY A 319 -16.22 9.62 -6.30
CA GLY A 319 -15.64 10.01 -7.59
C GLY A 319 -16.16 11.32 -8.15
N ARG A 320 -16.48 11.31 -9.45
CA ARG A 320 -16.88 12.53 -10.16
C ARG A 320 -18.37 12.81 -9.98
N HIS A 321 -18.70 14.11 -9.93
CA HIS A 321 -20.10 14.57 -9.98
C HIS A 321 -20.56 14.88 -11.41
N THR A 322 -19.63 15.17 -12.30
CA THR A 322 -19.88 15.64 -13.66
C THR A 322 -19.11 14.80 -14.67
N PRO A 323 -19.63 14.66 -15.90
CA PRO A 323 -18.90 13.99 -16.98
C PRO A 323 -17.58 14.71 -17.29
N PHE A 324 -16.70 14.01 -17.98
CA PHE A 324 -15.53 14.61 -18.62
C PHE A 324 -15.54 14.34 -20.12
N HIS A 325 -14.81 15.17 -20.86
CA HIS A 325 -14.72 15.12 -22.31
C HIS A 325 -13.36 14.59 -22.76
N ASN A 326 -13.25 14.36 -24.07
CA ASN A 326 -11.99 14.00 -24.69
C ASN A 326 -10.87 15.01 -24.35
N LYS A 327 -9.63 14.53 -24.25
CA LYS A 327 -8.44 15.30 -23.82
C LYS A 327 -8.49 15.77 -22.36
N TYR A 328 -9.24 15.08 -21.52
CA TYR A 328 -9.20 15.27 -20.07
C TYR A 328 -7.81 14.93 -19.52
N ARG A 329 -7.30 15.72 -18.57
CA ARG A 329 -5.90 15.66 -18.07
C ARG A 329 -5.78 15.37 -16.57
N PRO A 330 -6.11 14.16 -16.10
CA PRO A 330 -5.95 13.79 -14.70
C PRO A 330 -4.50 13.39 -14.34
N GLN A 331 -4.30 13.09 -13.06
CA GLN A 331 -3.11 12.41 -12.56
C GLN A 331 -3.30 10.90 -12.58
N PHE A 332 -2.32 10.17 -13.12
CA PHE A 332 -2.25 8.71 -13.12
C PHE A 332 -1.30 8.25 -12.02
N TYR A 333 -1.75 7.32 -11.20
CA TYR A 333 -0.98 6.69 -10.12
C TYR A 333 -0.66 5.26 -10.54
N VAL A 334 0.59 5.04 -10.91
CA VAL A 334 1.11 3.76 -11.38
C VAL A 334 2.23 3.34 -10.44
N ARG A 335 2.05 2.25 -9.68
CA ARG A 335 2.98 1.85 -8.61
C ARG A 335 3.21 3.01 -7.61
N THR A 336 4.44 3.51 -7.53
CA THR A 336 4.85 4.66 -6.69
C THR A 336 4.88 5.98 -7.46
N THR A 337 4.60 5.95 -8.77
CA THR A 337 4.67 7.08 -9.69
C THR A 337 3.33 7.81 -9.78
N ASP A 338 3.34 9.13 -9.66
CA ASP A 338 2.25 10.00 -10.08
C ASP A 338 2.67 10.85 -11.28
N VAL A 339 1.87 10.83 -12.35
CA VAL A 339 2.17 11.53 -13.60
C VAL A 339 0.90 12.04 -14.28
N THR A 340 0.93 13.28 -14.77
CA THR A 340 -0.17 13.82 -15.58
C THR A 340 -0.26 13.06 -16.90
N GLY A 341 -1.46 12.62 -17.27
CA GLY A 341 -1.73 12.02 -18.58
C GLY A 341 -2.92 12.68 -19.25
N GLU A 342 -2.93 12.66 -20.58
CA GLU A 342 -4.06 13.08 -21.40
C GLU A 342 -4.86 11.85 -21.87
N ILE A 343 -6.17 11.87 -21.65
CA ILE A 343 -7.09 10.79 -22.02
C ILE A 343 -7.68 11.07 -23.40
N PHE A 344 -7.56 10.10 -24.29
CA PHE A 344 -8.20 10.04 -25.59
C PHE A 344 -9.33 9.02 -25.58
N LEU A 345 -10.54 9.50 -25.81
CA LEU A 345 -11.75 8.68 -25.86
C LEU A 345 -11.86 7.93 -27.20
N PRO A 346 -12.56 6.78 -27.23
CA PRO A 346 -12.88 6.07 -28.47
C PRO A 346 -13.63 6.96 -29.47
N GLU A 347 -13.52 6.64 -30.76
CA GLU A 347 -14.25 7.34 -31.81
C GLU A 347 -15.76 7.23 -31.57
N GLY A 348 -16.48 8.36 -31.68
CA GLY A 348 -17.92 8.45 -31.42
C GLY A 348 -18.30 8.66 -29.94
N VAL A 349 -17.36 8.63 -29.00
CA VAL A 349 -17.62 8.94 -27.58
C VAL A 349 -17.26 10.40 -27.28
N GLU A 350 -18.27 11.25 -27.07
CA GLU A 350 -18.07 12.68 -26.80
C GLU A 350 -17.82 13.02 -25.33
N MET A 351 -18.37 12.21 -24.42
CA MET A 351 -18.26 12.38 -22.98
C MET A 351 -18.37 11.05 -22.26
N VAL A 352 -17.78 10.99 -21.06
CA VAL A 352 -17.82 9.83 -20.17
C VAL A 352 -18.54 10.21 -18.90
N MET A 353 -19.54 9.42 -18.52
CA MET A 353 -20.33 9.64 -17.31
C MET A 353 -19.67 8.96 -16.11
N PRO A 354 -19.83 9.52 -14.89
CA PRO A 354 -19.47 8.80 -13.66
C PRO A 354 -20.25 7.47 -13.60
N GLY A 355 -19.54 6.36 -13.33
CA GLY A 355 -20.07 4.99 -13.34
C GLY A 355 -19.78 4.19 -14.62
N ASP A 356 -19.22 4.82 -15.66
CA ASP A 356 -18.96 4.14 -16.93
C ASP A 356 -17.72 3.23 -16.88
N ASN A 357 -17.78 2.13 -17.64
CA ASN A 357 -16.64 1.31 -18.01
C ASN A 357 -16.32 1.53 -19.49
N LEU A 358 -15.07 1.79 -19.83
CA LEU A 358 -14.65 2.01 -21.20
C LEU A 358 -13.16 1.76 -21.41
N THR A 359 -12.80 1.48 -22.66
CA THR A 359 -11.42 1.53 -23.13
C THR A 359 -11.02 2.98 -23.40
N ILE A 360 -9.86 3.41 -22.91
CA ILE A 360 -9.25 4.69 -23.22
C ILE A 360 -7.85 4.51 -23.80
N THR A 361 -7.39 5.50 -24.57
CA THR A 361 -5.96 5.67 -24.88
C THR A 361 -5.40 6.80 -24.02
N VAL A 362 -4.22 6.59 -23.45
CA VAL A 362 -3.56 7.56 -22.57
C VAL A 362 -2.23 7.97 -23.17
N GLU A 363 -1.93 9.28 -23.13
CA GLU A 363 -0.59 9.82 -23.38
C GLU A 363 -0.08 10.52 -22.13
N LEU A 364 0.94 9.95 -21.50
CA LEU A 364 1.59 10.52 -20.32
C LEU A 364 2.52 11.67 -20.71
N LEU A 365 2.58 12.69 -19.83
CA LEU A 365 3.48 13.83 -20.01
C LEU A 365 4.95 13.39 -20.05
N GLN A 366 5.29 12.36 -19.26
CA GLN A 366 6.63 11.79 -19.14
C GLN A 366 6.56 10.27 -19.25
N PRO A 367 7.60 9.61 -19.80
CA PRO A 367 7.65 8.17 -19.91
C PRO A 367 7.90 7.55 -18.53
N ILE A 368 7.17 6.49 -18.21
CA ILE A 368 7.30 5.76 -16.94
C ILE A 368 7.40 4.25 -17.22
N ALA A 369 7.85 3.48 -16.24
CA ALA A 369 7.87 2.03 -16.36
C ALA A 369 6.45 1.44 -16.41
N LEU A 370 6.04 0.92 -17.56
CA LEU A 370 4.73 0.30 -17.80
C LEU A 370 4.90 -1.14 -18.28
N ASN A 371 3.96 -2.01 -17.88
CA ASN A 371 3.83 -3.37 -18.36
C ASN A 371 2.35 -3.64 -18.70
N ASP A 372 2.09 -4.56 -19.62
CA ASP A 372 0.73 -5.02 -19.87
C ASP A 372 0.12 -5.66 -18.60
N GLY A 373 -1.16 -5.41 -18.37
CA GLY A 373 -1.88 -5.87 -17.18
C GLY A 373 -1.62 -5.03 -15.92
N LEU A 374 -0.77 -4.00 -15.99
CA LEU A 374 -0.48 -3.14 -14.85
C LEU A 374 -1.71 -2.30 -14.48
N ARG A 375 -2.13 -2.36 -13.22
CA ARG A 375 -3.24 -1.56 -12.71
C ARG A 375 -2.78 -0.17 -12.27
N PHE A 376 -3.70 0.79 -12.32
CA PHE A 376 -3.46 2.17 -11.93
C PHE A 376 -4.73 2.85 -11.42
N ALA A 377 -4.55 3.94 -10.68
CA ALA A 377 -5.65 4.82 -10.27
C ALA A 377 -5.56 6.16 -10.99
N ILE A 378 -6.72 6.78 -11.23
CA ILE A 378 -6.86 8.10 -11.85
C ILE A 378 -7.38 9.05 -10.79
N ARG A 379 -6.72 10.20 -10.59
CA ARG A 379 -7.09 11.18 -9.57
C ARG A 379 -7.12 12.61 -10.10
N GLU A 380 -8.01 13.42 -9.54
CA GLU A 380 -8.13 14.85 -9.82
C GLU A 380 -8.63 15.57 -8.56
N GLY A 381 -8.09 16.76 -8.28
CA GLY A 381 -8.60 17.61 -7.19
C GLY A 381 -8.59 16.95 -5.81
N GLY A 382 -7.64 16.04 -5.56
CA GLY A 382 -7.55 15.29 -4.31
C GLY A 382 -8.46 14.06 -4.20
N ARG A 383 -9.26 13.74 -5.23
CA ARG A 383 -10.18 12.60 -5.21
C ARG A 383 -9.78 11.52 -6.21
N THR A 384 -10.10 10.28 -5.89
CA THR A 384 -10.02 9.18 -6.85
C THR A 384 -11.21 9.27 -7.80
N VAL A 385 -10.96 9.39 -9.10
CA VAL A 385 -12.01 9.59 -10.12
C VAL A 385 -12.15 8.40 -11.07
N GLY A 386 -11.17 7.52 -11.09
CA GLY A 386 -11.22 6.32 -11.91
C GLY A 386 -10.15 5.32 -11.49
N ALA A 387 -10.27 4.11 -12.00
CA ALA A 387 -9.27 3.07 -11.86
C ALA A 387 -9.22 2.25 -13.15
N GLY A 388 -8.07 1.65 -13.43
CA GLY A 388 -7.88 0.97 -14.69
C GLY A 388 -6.75 -0.01 -14.73
N GLN A 389 -6.66 -0.70 -15.86
CA GLN A 389 -5.62 -1.67 -16.16
C GLN A 389 -5.10 -1.43 -17.57
N VAL A 390 -3.77 -1.34 -17.71
CA VAL A 390 -3.09 -1.28 -19.00
C VAL A 390 -3.37 -2.55 -19.77
N THR A 391 -3.88 -2.42 -20.99
CA THR A 391 -4.17 -3.56 -21.87
C THR A 391 -3.20 -3.71 -23.02
N GLU A 392 -2.60 -2.61 -23.46
CA GLU A 392 -1.67 -2.59 -24.59
C GLU A 392 -0.73 -1.37 -24.50
N ILE A 393 0.57 -1.59 -24.63
CA ILE A 393 1.56 -0.53 -24.81
C ILE A 393 1.67 -0.15 -26.29
N LEU A 394 1.70 1.15 -26.61
CA LEU A 394 1.59 1.67 -27.98
C LEU A 394 2.87 2.27 -28.56
N ASP A 395 3.95 2.41 -27.77
CA ASP A 395 5.21 3.07 -28.17
C ASP A 395 6.49 2.28 -27.88
#